data_AF-A0A517DXM6-F1
#
_entry.id   AF-A0A517DXM6-F1
#
_cell.length_a   1.000
_cell.length_b   1.000
_cell.length_c   1.000
_cell.angle_alpha   90.00
_cell.angle_beta   90.00
_cell.angle_gamma   90.00
#
_symmetry.space_group_name_H-M   'P 1'
#
loop_
_entity.id
_entity.type
_entity.pdbx_description
1 polymer ?
#
loop_
_entity_poly.entity_id
_entity_poly.type
_entity_poly.pdbx_seq_one_letter_code
_entity_poly.pdbx_strand_id
1 'polypeptide(L)'
;MRAMHTSLPDWLQKLTAAVYQCSPLKTVVIKGLENLQYAKFQSLRTGRVELAVTALAADSRVENVEIVVVPRIPETMHTIIIKGFDKSGSPVRAILENTNILHPTEDVELVGFAAVEDRRPKLGEH
;
A
#
# COMPACT_ATOMS: atom_id res chain seq x y z
N MET A 1 -3.25 22.93 -4.81
CA MET A 1 -3.37 22.11 -3.59
C MET A 1 -2.49 20.87 -3.74
N ARG A 2 -1.53 20.62 -2.85
CA ARG A 2 -0.81 19.33 -2.81
C ARG A 2 -1.81 18.28 -2.32
N ALA A 3 -2.12 17.26 -3.12
CA ALA A 3 -2.98 16.16 -2.68
C ALA A 3 -2.36 15.53 -1.43
N MET A 4 -3.05 15.63 -0.29
CA MET A 4 -2.58 15.07 0.99
C MET A 4 -2.61 13.53 1.00
N HIS A 5 -3.31 12.93 0.03
CA HIS A 5 -3.47 11.50 -0.10
C HIS A 5 -3.35 11.04 -1.56
N THR A 6 -2.83 9.82 -1.76
CA THR A 6 -2.77 9.06 -3.02
C THR A 6 -3.89 8.02 -3.01
N SER A 7 -4.65 7.90 -4.09
CA SER A 7 -5.67 6.86 -4.23
C SER A 7 -5.03 5.47 -4.39
N LEU A 8 -5.77 4.39 -4.12
CA LEU A 8 -5.28 3.02 -4.33
C LEU A 8 -4.82 2.76 -5.78
N PRO A 9 -5.58 3.12 -6.84
CA PRO A 9 -5.10 2.98 -8.22
C PRO A 9 -3.80 3.75 -8.48
N ASP A 10 -3.73 5.02 -8.06
CA ASP A 10 -2.53 5.84 -8.25
C ASP A 10 -1.33 5.27 -7.47
N TRP A 11 -1.58 4.71 -6.29
CA TRP A 11 -0.55 4.12 -5.45
C TRP A 11 0.03 2.87 -6.12
N LEU A 12 -0.82 1.96 -6.62
CA LEU A 12 -0.39 0.77 -7.37
C LEU A 12 0.40 1.16 -8.62
N GLN A 13 -0.08 2.17 -9.36
CA GLN A 13 0.58 2.67 -10.56
C GLN A 13 1.96 3.26 -10.24
N LYS A 14 2.08 4.08 -9.20
CA LYS A 14 3.35 4.69 -8.79
C LYS A 14 4.40 3.65 -8.41
N LEU A 15 4.02 2.63 -7.63
CA LEU A 15 4.97 1.58 -7.24
C LEU A 15 5.38 0.71 -8.42
N THR A 16 4.44 0.40 -9.32
CA THR A 16 4.73 -0.33 -10.55
C THR A 16 5.68 0.46 -11.45
N ALA A 17 5.41 1.77 -11.61
CA ALA A 17 6.26 2.66 -12.38
C ALA A 17 7.67 2.79 -11.78
N ALA A 18 7.78 2.85 -10.45
CA ALA A 18 9.06 2.92 -9.76
C ALA A 18 9.96 1.70 -10.05
N VAL A 19 9.39 0.51 -10.21
CA VAL A 19 10.13 -0.70 -10.63
C VAL A 19 10.53 -0.63 -12.10
N TYR A 20 9.58 -0.28 -12.99
CA TYR A 20 9.83 -0.28 -14.44
C TYR A 20 10.73 0.87 -14.92
N GLN A 21 10.80 1.97 -14.18
CA GLN A 21 11.78 3.03 -14.43
C GLN A 21 13.23 2.52 -14.29
N CYS A 22 13.48 1.52 -13.43
CA CYS A 22 14.80 0.92 -13.31
C CYS A 22 15.07 -0.09 -14.45
N SER A 23 14.07 -0.89 -14.82
CA SER A 23 14.13 -1.73 -16.02
C SER A 23 12.75 -2.25 -16.40
N PRO A 24 12.35 -2.15 -17.69
CA PRO A 24 11.06 -2.67 -18.16
C PRO A 24 10.98 -4.20 -18.19
N LEU A 25 12.09 -4.91 -17.99
CA LEU A 25 12.14 -6.38 -17.99
C LEU A 25 11.90 -7.00 -16.61
N LYS A 26 11.88 -6.18 -15.55
CA LYS A 26 11.61 -6.65 -14.19
C LYS A 26 10.13 -6.95 -14.02
N THR A 27 9.78 -7.78 -13.05
CA THR A 27 8.38 -8.05 -12.70
C THR A 27 8.03 -7.50 -11.32
N VAL A 28 6.76 -7.13 -11.13
CA VAL A 28 6.25 -6.66 -9.84
C VAL A 28 4.94 -7.36 -9.48
N VAL A 29 4.83 -7.79 -8.23
CA VAL A 29 3.60 -8.36 -7.66
C VAL A 29 3.30 -7.65 -6.34
N ILE A 30 2.06 -7.17 -6.20
CA ILE A 30 1.57 -6.47 -5.01
C ILE A 30 0.49 -7.34 -4.36
N LYS A 31 0.63 -7.63 -3.06
CA LYS A 31 -0.25 -8.51 -2.29
C LYS A 31 -0.69 -7.88 -0.96
N GLY A 32 -1.78 -8.38 -0.39
CA GLY A 32 -2.33 -7.95 0.89
C GLY A 32 -3.30 -6.76 0.81
N LEU A 33 -3.73 -6.40 -0.40
CA LEU A 33 -4.72 -5.36 -0.68
C LEU A 33 -5.93 -5.90 -1.45
N GLU A 34 -6.02 -7.22 -1.62
CA GLU A 34 -6.98 -7.89 -2.50
C GLU A 34 -8.44 -7.63 -2.10
N ASN A 35 -8.67 -7.42 -0.80
CA ASN A 35 -10.00 -7.17 -0.24
C ASN A 35 -10.35 -5.68 -0.17
N LEU A 36 -9.48 -4.77 -0.65
CA LEU A 36 -9.72 -3.33 -0.61
C LEU A 36 -10.24 -2.83 -1.94
N GLN A 37 -11.52 -2.44 -1.98
CA GLN A 37 -12.12 -1.83 -3.17
C GLN A 37 -11.69 -0.37 -3.35
N TYR A 38 -11.55 0.37 -2.24
CA TYR A 38 -11.12 1.77 -2.22
C TYR A 38 -10.22 2.03 -1.01
N ALA A 39 -9.10 2.73 -1.22
CA ALA A 39 -8.23 3.18 -0.13
C ALA A 39 -7.51 4.49 -0.46
N LYS A 40 -7.15 5.25 0.57
CA LYS A 40 -6.28 6.43 0.48
C LYS A 40 -5.02 6.25 1.33
N PHE A 41 -3.89 6.55 0.71
CA PHE A 41 -2.56 6.49 1.32
C PHE A 41 -2.03 7.90 1.53
N GLN A 42 -1.33 8.18 2.63
CA GLN A 42 -0.76 9.51 2.85
C GLN A 42 0.34 9.80 1.82
N SER A 43 0.22 10.90 1.06
CA SER A 43 1.11 11.17 -0.09
C SER A 43 2.59 11.25 0.29
N LEU A 44 2.91 11.82 1.46
CA LEU A 44 4.29 11.89 1.95
C LEU A 44 4.88 10.49 2.16
N ARG A 45 4.08 9.55 2.68
CA ARG A 45 4.51 8.15 2.89
C ARG A 45 4.55 7.38 1.58
N THR A 46 3.61 7.62 0.66
CA THR A 46 3.67 7.07 -0.70
C THR A 46 5.00 7.42 -1.37
N GLY A 47 5.45 8.68 -1.31
CA GLY A 47 6.72 9.09 -1.89
C GLY A 47 7.94 8.41 -1.25
N ARG A 48 7.90 8.15 0.06
CA ARG A 48 8.97 7.39 0.75
C ARG A 48 9.01 5.92 0.31
N VAL A 49 7.84 5.28 0.21
CA VAL A 49 7.74 3.90 -0.28
C VAL A 49 8.21 3.81 -1.73
N GLU A 50 7.84 4.78 -2.56
CA GLU A 50 8.28 4.88 -3.96
C GLU A 50 9.82 4.93 -4.05
N LEU A 51 10.48 5.80 -3.29
CA LEU A 51 11.95 5.88 -3.23
C LEU A 51 12.59 4.58 -2.76
N ALA A 52 12.00 3.89 -1.78
CA ALA A 52 12.50 2.61 -1.29
C ALA A 52 12.38 1.50 -2.35
N VAL A 53 11.27 1.47 -3.08
CA VAL A 53 11.05 0.53 -4.19
C VAL A 53 12.05 0.78 -5.32
N THR A 54 12.25 2.05 -5.72
CA THR A 54 13.27 2.41 -6.73
C THR A 54 14.67 2.01 -6.29
N ALA A 55 15.04 2.26 -5.03
CA ALA A 55 16.36 1.90 -4.52
C ALA A 55 16.60 0.39 -4.51
N LEU A 56 15.57 -0.42 -4.26
CA LEU A 56 15.66 -1.88 -4.35
C LEU A 56 15.75 -2.34 -5.82
N ALA A 57 14.90 -1.80 -6.69
CA ALA A 57 14.83 -2.18 -8.11
C ALA A 57 16.07 -1.75 -8.91
N ALA A 58 16.83 -0.76 -8.43
CA ALA A 58 18.09 -0.33 -9.00
C ALA A 58 19.25 -1.33 -8.80
N ASP A 59 19.11 -2.31 -7.89
CA ASP A 59 20.11 -3.38 -7.75
C ASP A 59 20.03 -4.32 -8.96
N SER A 60 21.12 -4.41 -9.72
CA SER A 60 21.19 -5.21 -10.95
C SER A 60 20.98 -6.71 -10.73
N ARG A 61 21.07 -7.18 -9.47
CA ARG A 61 20.83 -8.58 -9.09
C ARG A 61 19.35 -8.89 -8.86
N VAL A 62 18.51 -7.87 -8.65
CA VAL A 62 17.07 -8.04 -8.35
C VAL A 62 16.28 -8.05 -9.64
N GLU A 63 15.60 -9.14 -9.98
CA GLU A 63 14.78 -9.22 -11.21
C GLU A 63 13.27 -9.19 -10.95
N ASN A 64 12.85 -9.62 -9.76
CA ASN A 64 11.44 -9.68 -9.35
C ASN A 64 11.26 -8.92 -8.04
N VAL A 65 10.25 -8.04 -8.00
CA VAL A 65 9.92 -7.23 -6.82
C VAL A 65 8.57 -7.69 -6.26
N GLU A 66 8.55 -8.10 -5.00
CA GLU A 66 7.31 -8.43 -4.29
C GLU A 66 7.05 -7.40 -3.19
N ILE A 67 5.88 -6.77 -3.24
CA ILE A 67 5.42 -5.77 -2.28
C ILE A 67 4.24 -6.37 -1.51
N VAL A 68 4.48 -6.70 -0.23
CA VAL A 68 3.44 -7.29 0.62
C VAL A 68 3.01 -6.28 1.66
N VAL A 69 1.72 -5.97 1.69
CA VAL A 69 1.10 -5.10 2.70
C VAL A 69 0.43 -5.96 3.76
N VAL A 70 0.90 -5.87 5.01
CA VAL A 70 0.36 -6.66 6.12
C VAL A 70 -0.18 -5.70 7.19
N PRO A 71 -1.39 -5.92 7.74
CA PRO A 71 -1.88 -5.12 8.85
C PRO A 71 -0.95 -5.28 10.06
N ARG A 72 -0.55 -4.16 10.68
CA ARG A 72 0.12 -4.21 11.98
C ARG A 72 -1.00 -4.25 13.02
N ILE A 73 -1.03 -5.28 13.85
CA ILE A 73 -1.96 -5.35 14.99
C ILE A 73 -1.12 -5.14 16.25
N PRO A 74 -1.51 -4.28 17.21
CA PRO A 74 -2.79 -3.57 17.36
C PRO A 74 -2.78 -2.07 16.98
N GLU A 75 -1.71 -1.56 16.36
CA GLU A 75 -1.61 -0.13 16.00
C GLU A 75 -2.18 0.11 14.59
N THR A 76 -2.94 1.18 14.36
CA THR A 76 -3.54 1.67 13.09
C THR A 76 -2.59 1.84 11.88
N MET A 77 -1.39 1.28 11.94
CA MET A 77 -0.36 1.26 10.91
C MET A 77 -0.35 -0.12 10.24
N HIS A 78 0.19 -0.21 9.04
CA HIS A 78 0.41 -1.43 8.27
C HIS A 78 1.91 -1.54 8.03
N THR A 79 2.46 -2.74 8.19
CA THR A 79 3.85 -3.02 7.86
C THR A 79 3.92 -3.37 6.38
N ILE A 80 4.75 -2.66 5.64
CA ILE A 80 5.09 -2.98 4.27
C ILE A 80 6.40 -3.76 4.30
N ILE A 81 6.37 -4.99 3.79
CA ILE A 81 7.56 -5.83 3.66
C ILE A 81 7.93 -5.88 2.19
N ILE A 82 9.07 -5.30 1.86
CA ILE A 82 9.59 -5.20 0.49
C ILE A 82 10.73 -6.20 0.37
N LYS A 83 10.60 -7.22 -0.48
CA LYS A 83 11.59 -8.31 -0.63
C LYS A 83 12.14 -8.32 -2.05
N GLY A 84 13.47 -8.45 -2.18
CA GLY A 84 14.16 -8.66 -3.44
C GLY A 84 14.70 -10.08 -3.54
N PHE A 85 14.51 -10.72 -4.70
CA PHE A 85 14.97 -12.06 -5.02
C PHE A 85 15.83 -12.05 -6.29
N ASP A 86 16.76 -13.01 -6.40
CA ASP A 86 17.56 -13.21 -7.60
C ASP A 86 16.85 -14.10 -8.66
N LYS A 87 17.52 -14.38 -9.79
CA LYS A 87 17.00 -15.21 -10.89
C LYS A 87 16.64 -16.65 -10.49
N SER A 88 17.21 -17.16 -9.40
CA SER A 88 16.92 -18.50 -8.87
C SER A 88 15.75 -18.51 -7.89
N GLY A 89 15.23 -17.33 -7.51
CA GLY A 89 14.25 -17.18 -6.45
C GLY A 89 14.85 -17.11 -5.05
N SER A 90 16.18 -16.97 -4.93
CA SER A 90 16.85 -16.88 -3.63
C SER A 90 16.72 -15.45 -3.05
N PRO A 91 16.48 -15.29 -1.73
CA PRO A 91 16.34 -13.97 -1.11
C PRO A 91 17.66 -13.19 -1.11
N VAL A 92 17.62 -11.92 -1.51
CA VAL A 92 18.79 -11.02 -1.57
C VAL A 92 18.73 -9.94 -0.49
N ARG A 93 17.57 -9.28 -0.34
CA ARG A 93 17.39 -8.17 0.60
C ARG A 93 15.91 -8.01 0.99
N ALA A 94 15.65 -7.51 2.19
CA ALA A 94 14.35 -7.03 2.59
C ALA A 94 14.42 -5.65 3.24
N ILE A 95 13.36 -4.85 3.08
CA ILE A 95 13.16 -3.57 3.75
C ILE A 95 11.80 -3.63 4.44
N LEU A 96 11.76 -3.21 5.70
CA LEU A 96 10.53 -3.05 6.46
C LEU A 96 10.20 -1.57 6.53
N GLU A 97 8.99 -1.22 6.11
CA GLU A 97 8.44 0.12 6.20
C GLU A 97 7.07 0.09 6.86
N ASN A 98 6.55 1.28 7.19
CA ASN A 98 5.22 1.41 7.73
C ASN A 98 4.36 2.45 6.99
N THR A 99 3.06 2.18 6.92
CA THR A 99 2.08 3.10 6.33
C THR A 99 0.78 3.09 7.12
N ASN A 100 -0.12 4.05 6.89
CA ASN A 100 -1.50 3.99 7.37
C ASN A 100 -2.41 3.81 6.16
N ILE A 101 -3.34 2.86 6.24
CA ILE A 101 -4.40 2.71 5.25
C ILE A 101 -5.66 3.36 5.83
N LEU A 102 -6.16 4.37 5.14
CA LEU A 102 -7.45 4.98 5.45
C LEU A 102 -8.49 4.35 4.53
N HIS A 103 -9.40 3.58 5.11
CA HIS A 103 -10.58 3.07 4.45
C HIS A 103 -11.76 4.01 4.70
N PRO A 104 -12.71 4.11 3.76
CA PRO A 104 -13.94 4.83 4.02
C PRO A 104 -14.72 4.23 5.20
N THR A 105 -15.40 5.07 5.97
CA THR A 105 -16.38 4.67 6.99
C THR A 105 -17.69 4.23 6.34
N GLU A 106 -18.64 3.74 7.13
CA GLU A 106 -20.01 3.42 6.73
C GLU A 106 -20.68 4.54 5.93
N ASP A 107 -20.24 5.79 6.09
CA ASP A 107 -20.79 6.97 5.41
C ASP A 107 -20.79 6.84 3.88
N VAL A 108 -19.84 6.12 3.28
CA VAL A 108 -19.82 5.95 1.81
C VAL A 108 -20.90 4.98 1.32
N GLU A 109 -21.29 4.02 2.15
CA GLU A 109 -22.36 3.07 1.84
C GLU A 109 -23.75 3.69 2.09
N LEU A 110 -23.80 4.77 2.87
CA LEU A 110 -25.04 5.48 3.23
C LEU A 110 -25.37 6.65 2.28
N VAL A 111 -24.58 6.85 1.23
CA VAL A 111 -24.83 7.92 0.24
C VAL A 111 -26.18 7.70 -0.44
N GLY A 112 -27.08 8.68 -0.32
CA GLY A 112 -28.40 8.66 -0.95
C GLY A 112 -29.52 8.08 -0.08
N PHE A 113 -29.21 7.58 1.12
CA PHE A 113 -30.22 7.20 2.09
C PHE A 113 -30.78 8.44 2.81
N ALA A 114 -32.09 8.67 2.70
CA ALA A 114 -32.75 9.82 3.31
C ALA A 114 -32.95 9.69 4.83
N ALA A 115 -32.90 8.46 5.36
CA ALA A 115 -33.00 8.17 6.77
C ALA A 115 -32.07 6.99 7.11
N VAL A 116 -31.23 7.18 8.13
CA VAL A 116 -30.30 6.18 8.65
C VAL A 116 -30.59 6.01 10.13
N GLU A 117 -30.83 4.77 10.56
CA GLU A 117 -30.99 4.41 11.98
C GLU A 117 -29.71 3.72 12.46
N ASP A 118 -28.94 4.40 13.31
CA ASP A 118 -27.73 3.85 13.92
C ASP A 118 -28.05 3.25 15.30
N ARG A 119 -27.95 1.92 15.42
CA ARG A 119 -28.20 1.16 16.66
C ARG A 119 -26.92 0.77 17.41
N ARG A 120 -25.76 1.22 16.94
CA ARG A 120 -24.49 0.91 17.60
C ARG A 120 -24.37 1.69 18.93
N PRO A 121 -23.67 1.14 19.94
CA PRO A 121 -23.28 1.92 21.11
C PRO A 121 -22.40 3.11 20.69
N LYS A 122 -22.39 4.18 21.49
CA LYS A 122 -21.49 5.30 21.24
C LYS A 122 -20.03 4.83 21.33
N LEU A 123 -19.17 5.49 20.56
CA LEU A 123 -17.72 5.26 20.60
C LEU A 123 -17.21 5.35 22.04
N GLY A 124 -16.60 4.26 22.52
CA GLY A 124 -16.07 4.16 23.89
C GLY A 124 -17.05 3.65 24.94
N GLU A 125 -18.30 3.38 24.58
CA GLU A 125 -19.33 2.80 25.46
C GLU A 125 -19.59 1.33 25.09
N HIS A 126 -18.56 0.49 25.24
CA HIS A 126 -18.66 -0.97 25.13
C HIS A 126 -18.87 -1.64 26.49
#